data_AF-A0A421FB54-F1
#
_entry.id   AF-A0A421FB54-F1
#
_cell.length_a   1.000
_cell.length_b   1.000
_cell.length_c   1.000
_cell.angle_alpha   90.00
_cell.angle_beta   90.00
_cell.angle_gamma   90.00
#
_symmetry.space_group_name_H-M   'P 1'
#
loop_
_entity.id
_entity.type
_entity.pdbx_description
1 polymer ?
#
loop_
_entity_poly.entity_id
_entity_poly.type
_entity_poly.pdbx_seq_one_letter_code
_entity_poly.pdbx_strand_id
1 'polypeptide(L)'
;MCWKGYLLYNCTTEFRLYWMRDKLSEGATATVTPANPFRFLPIPCYESDPGGVMAAYSTTFSFLKDGLLFYMKAGHYNLGLSPLALVWKDANTSRFFVYSAKLSIVLRLETNNEFVTLEGIVLFTADYDFVQHNELSEGDLANFSFEQHEMDEKQSPHLSGLAFVKRCSPQRALPDSWTKILFQYNARSGGIPIEHILEEFLRLAFCQLLSGQ
;
A
#
# COMPACT_ATOMS: atom_id res chain seq x y z
N MET A 1 -0.48 -0.06 -17.90
CA MET A 1 0.95 -0.30 -18.24
C MET A 1 1.22 -0.58 -19.71
N CYS A 2 0.18 -0.63 -20.55
CA CYS A 2 0.29 -0.69 -22.00
C CYS A 2 -0.67 0.35 -22.58
N TRP A 3 -0.30 1.00 -23.69
CA TRP A 3 -1.18 1.91 -24.43
C TRP A 3 -1.06 1.65 -25.92
N LYS A 4 -2.15 1.25 -26.59
CA LYS A 4 -2.17 0.92 -28.03
C LYS A 4 -1.03 -0.03 -28.45
N GLY A 5 -0.72 -1.03 -27.61
CA GLY A 5 0.35 -2.00 -27.85
C GLY A 5 1.75 -1.58 -27.37
N TYR A 6 1.95 -0.31 -26.97
CA TYR A 6 3.22 0.16 -26.41
C TYR A 6 3.31 -0.16 -24.92
N LEU A 7 4.31 -0.94 -24.53
CA LEU A 7 4.60 -1.26 -23.14
C LEU A 7 5.32 -0.09 -22.45
N LEU A 8 4.88 0.26 -21.24
CA LEU A 8 5.41 1.38 -20.46
C LEU A 8 6.16 0.93 -19.19
N TYR A 9 6.41 -0.37 -19.01
CA TYR A 9 7.04 -0.92 -17.79
C TYR A 9 8.41 -0.30 -17.49
N ASN A 10 9.22 -0.12 -18.53
CA ASN A 10 10.58 0.43 -18.45
C ASN A 10 10.62 1.97 -18.50
N CYS A 11 9.47 2.63 -18.40
CA CYS A 11 9.40 4.09 -18.34
C CYS A 11 9.36 4.57 -16.89
N THR A 12 9.98 5.71 -16.63
CA THR A 12 9.94 6.39 -15.33
C THR A 12 8.50 6.70 -14.92
N THR A 13 8.23 6.76 -13.62
CA THR A 13 6.90 7.11 -13.08
C THR A 13 6.46 8.47 -13.61
N GLU A 14 7.35 9.45 -13.63
CA GLU A 14 7.05 10.80 -14.12
C GLU A 14 6.59 10.78 -15.59
N PHE A 15 7.32 10.08 -16.46
CA PHE A 15 6.90 9.90 -17.85
C PHE A 15 5.54 9.22 -17.96
N ARG A 16 5.32 8.13 -17.20
CA ARG A 16 4.04 7.40 -17.23
C ARG A 16 2.86 8.27 -16.80
N LEU A 17 3.04 9.09 -15.77
CA LEU A 17 2.00 10.00 -15.27
C LEU A 17 1.71 11.12 -16.28
N TYR A 18 2.74 11.71 -16.87
CA TYR A 18 2.60 12.68 -17.95
C TYR A 18 1.86 12.07 -19.14
N TRP A 19 2.35 10.94 -19.65
CA TRP A 19 1.80 10.25 -20.81
C TRP A 19 0.34 9.84 -20.61
N MET A 20 0.00 9.31 -19.43
CA MET A 20 -1.38 8.96 -19.10
C MET A 20 -2.31 10.18 -19.18
N ARG A 21 -1.89 11.33 -18.64
CA ARG A 21 -2.70 12.56 -18.67
C ARG A 21 -2.90 13.08 -20.09
N ASP A 22 -1.81 13.13 -20.86
CA ASP A 22 -1.82 13.54 -22.26
C ASP A 22 -2.77 12.64 -23.07
N LYS A 23 -2.64 11.31 -22.95
CA LYS A 23 -3.45 10.38 -23.75
C LYS A 23 -4.91 10.26 -23.32
N LEU A 24 -5.23 10.49 -22.05
CA LEU A 24 -6.62 10.55 -21.60
C LEU A 24 -7.31 11.87 -21.98
N SER A 25 -6.57 12.97 -22.18
CA SER A 25 -7.15 14.26 -22.57
C SER A 25 -7.50 14.33 -24.07
N GLU A 26 -6.85 13.53 -24.91
CA GLU A 26 -7.13 13.44 -26.35
C GLU A 26 -8.53 12.90 -26.69
N GLY A 27 -9.21 12.23 -25.74
CA GLY A 27 -10.43 11.47 -26.00
C GLY A 27 -11.63 11.86 -25.16
N ALA A 28 -12.75 11.19 -25.42
CA ALA A 28 -14.00 11.35 -24.67
C ALA A 28 -14.07 10.47 -23.41
N THR A 29 -12.93 9.97 -22.91
CA THR A 29 -12.88 9.00 -21.80
C THR A 29 -13.44 9.54 -20.49
N ALA A 30 -13.44 10.87 -20.33
CA ALA A 30 -14.02 11.56 -19.19
C ALA A 30 -15.56 11.67 -19.25
N THR A 31 -16.19 11.30 -20.37
CA THR A 31 -17.64 11.46 -20.60
C THR A 31 -18.35 10.11 -20.64
N VAL A 32 -19.56 10.05 -20.09
CA VAL A 32 -20.42 8.86 -20.15
C VAL A 32 -21.15 8.85 -21.48
N THR A 33 -21.03 7.74 -22.21
CA THR A 33 -21.74 7.49 -23.47
C THR A 33 -22.22 6.04 -23.51
N PRO A 34 -23.10 5.64 -24.45
CA PRO A 34 -23.46 4.23 -24.61
C PRO A 34 -22.25 3.31 -24.88
N ALA A 35 -21.21 3.82 -25.54
CA ALA A 35 -19.96 3.09 -25.80
C ALA A 35 -18.94 3.21 -24.65
N ASN A 36 -19.15 4.14 -23.71
CA ASN A 36 -18.31 4.37 -22.54
C ASN A 36 -19.16 4.60 -21.29
N PRO A 37 -19.69 3.55 -20.65
CA PRO A 37 -20.58 3.70 -19.49
C PRO A 37 -19.85 4.22 -18.24
N PHE A 38 -18.51 4.17 -18.20
CA PHE A 38 -17.70 4.57 -17.06
C PHE A 38 -16.71 5.66 -17.42
N ARG A 39 -16.61 6.70 -16.59
CA ARG A 39 -15.65 7.78 -16.79
C ARG A 39 -14.25 7.32 -16.35
N PHE A 40 -13.25 7.61 -17.16
CA PHE A 40 -11.85 7.48 -16.81
C PHE A 40 -11.26 8.88 -16.62
N LEU A 41 -10.85 9.19 -15.39
CA LEU A 41 -10.24 10.45 -15.02
C LEU A 41 -8.86 10.18 -14.42
N PRO A 42 -7.83 10.97 -14.78
CA PRO A 42 -6.53 10.86 -14.13
C PRO A 42 -6.64 11.32 -12.67
N ILE A 43 -5.95 10.60 -11.78
CA ILE A 43 -5.79 11.05 -10.39
C ILE A 43 -4.89 12.30 -10.37
N PRO A 44 -5.24 13.35 -9.61
CA PRO A 44 -4.37 14.51 -9.41
C PRO A 44 -3.01 14.08 -8.83
N CYS A 45 -1.91 14.61 -9.38
CA CYS A 45 -0.60 14.51 -8.77
C CYS A 45 -0.08 15.91 -8.49
N TYR A 46 0.68 15.99 -7.41
CA TYR A 46 1.30 17.20 -6.92
C TYR A 46 2.79 16.91 -6.76
N GLU A 47 3.60 17.95 -6.82
CA GLU A 47 5.02 17.83 -6.48
C GLU A 47 5.16 17.48 -5.00
N SER A 48 6.19 16.69 -4.68
CA SER A 48 6.52 16.31 -3.30
C SER A 48 7.37 17.40 -2.63
N ASP A 49 6.82 18.62 -2.64
CA ASP A 49 7.32 19.77 -1.89
C ASP A 49 6.27 20.17 -0.83
N PRO A 50 6.60 21.04 0.15
CA PRO A 50 5.67 21.40 1.21
C PRO A 50 4.32 21.93 0.70
N GLY A 51 4.32 22.68 -0.40
CA GLY A 51 3.11 23.25 -1.00
C GLY A 51 2.25 22.18 -1.68
N GLY A 52 2.87 21.32 -2.48
CA GLY A 52 2.20 20.23 -3.19
C GLY A 52 1.64 19.16 -2.25
N VAL A 53 2.38 18.81 -1.19
CA VAL A 53 1.91 17.88 -0.15
C VAL A 53 0.70 18.47 0.59
N MET A 54 0.77 19.74 1.00
CA MET A 54 -0.35 20.39 1.69
C MET A 54 -1.57 20.53 0.77
N ALA A 55 -1.36 20.83 -0.51
CA ALA A 55 -2.44 20.86 -1.50
C ALA A 55 -3.10 19.49 -1.65
N ALA A 56 -2.32 18.41 -1.80
CA ALA A 56 -2.84 17.05 -1.87
C ALA A 56 -3.61 16.64 -0.59
N TYR A 57 -3.09 17.02 0.58
CA TYR A 57 -3.66 16.72 1.88
C TYR A 57 -4.99 17.43 2.15
N SER A 58 -5.05 18.74 1.88
CA SER A 58 -6.19 19.59 2.24
C SER A 58 -7.27 19.67 1.17
N THR A 59 -6.95 19.37 -0.10
CA THR A 59 -7.93 19.45 -1.19
C THR A 59 -9.02 18.40 -1.03
N THR A 60 -10.28 18.82 -1.17
CA THR A 60 -11.42 17.91 -1.31
C THR A 60 -11.57 17.50 -2.77
N PHE A 61 -11.82 16.22 -3.02
CA PHE A 61 -11.98 15.67 -4.36
C PHE A 61 -13.41 15.17 -4.56
N SER A 62 -13.78 14.90 -5.82
CA SER A 62 -15.05 14.25 -6.16
C SER A 62 -15.08 12.75 -5.77
N PHE A 63 -14.03 12.25 -5.14
CA PHE A 63 -13.90 10.89 -4.64
C PHE A 63 -13.48 10.90 -3.17
N LEU A 64 -13.73 9.79 -2.48
CA LEU A 64 -13.27 9.60 -1.12
C LEU A 64 -11.75 9.39 -1.12
N LYS A 65 -11.03 10.32 -0.49
CA LYS A 65 -9.60 10.18 -0.23
C LYS A 65 -9.37 8.98 0.71
N ASP A 66 -8.30 8.23 0.45
CA ASP A 66 -7.85 7.10 1.28
C ASP A 66 -6.33 7.11 1.42
N GLY A 67 -5.79 8.26 1.80
CA GLY A 67 -4.35 8.50 1.94
C GLY A 67 -3.71 9.31 0.81
N LEU A 68 -2.40 9.45 0.94
CA LEU A 68 -1.49 10.07 -0.04
C LEU A 68 -0.53 8.99 -0.55
N LEU A 69 -0.25 9.02 -1.85
CA LEU A 69 0.63 8.06 -2.51
C LEU A 69 1.84 8.80 -3.05
N PHE A 70 3.00 8.49 -2.49
CA PHE A 70 4.29 9.04 -2.90
C PHE A 70 4.97 8.06 -3.85
N TYR A 71 5.47 8.59 -4.96
CA TYR A 71 6.18 7.80 -5.97
C TYR A 71 7.54 8.40 -6.26
N MET A 72 8.55 7.54 -6.38
CA MET A 72 9.84 7.94 -6.96
C MET A 72 9.66 8.27 -8.44
N LYS A 73 9.97 9.52 -8.83
CA LYS A 73 9.83 10.00 -10.22
C LYS A 73 10.57 9.11 -11.22
N ALA A 74 11.82 8.76 -10.91
CA ALA A 74 12.66 7.90 -11.74
C ALA A 74 12.30 6.41 -11.68
N GLY A 75 11.35 5.99 -10.84
CA GLY A 75 11.02 4.58 -10.64
C GLY A 75 10.36 3.94 -11.86
N HIS A 76 10.82 2.76 -12.24
CA HIS A 76 10.13 1.91 -13.23
C HIS A 76 8.99 1.13 -12.58
N TYR A 77 8.08 0.62 -13.40
CA TYR A 77 6.96 -0.17 -12.88
C TYR A 77 7.37 -1.63 -12.70
N ASN A 78 7.31 -2.08 -11.45
CA ASN A 78 7.49 -3.48 -11.08
C ASN A 78 6.17 -4.02 -10.50
N LEU A 79 5.93 -5.32 -10.71
CA LEU A 79 4.81 -6.02 -10.08
C LEU A 79 5.14 -6.29 -8.61
N GLY A 80 4.12 -6.24 -7.75
CA GLY A 80 4.25 -6.51 -6.32
C GLY A 80 4.63 -5.27 -5.51
N LEU A 81 5.21 -5.52 -4.33
CA LEU A 81 5.63 -4.47 -3.41
C LEU A 81 6.88 -3.76 -3.94
N SER A 82 6.96 -2.46 -3.71
CA SER A 82 8.08 -1.64 -4.14
C SER A 82 8.40 -0.56 -3.11
N PRO A 83 9.67 -0.39 -2.72
CA PRO A 83 10.07 0.71 -1.84
C PRO A 83 9.98 2.07 -2.56
N LEU A 84 9.77 2.07 -3.88
CA LEU A 84 9.65 3.28 -4.71
C LEU A 84 8.22 3.85 -4.71
N ALA A 85 7.30 3.22 -3.98
CA ALA A 85 5.93 3.67 -3.79
C ALA A 85 5.55 3.56 -2.31
N LEU A 86 5.18 4.68 -1.70
CA LEU A 86 4.79 4.75 -0.29
C LEU A 86 3.35 5.24 -0.19
N VAL A 87 2.53 4.52 0.57
CA VAL A 87 1.19 4.97 0.95
C VAL A 87 1.27 5.53 2.36
N TRP A 88 0.92 6.79 2.53
CA TRP A 88 0.74 7.42 3.84
C TRP A 88 -0.74 7.69 4.10
N LYS A 89 -1.18 7.50 5.34
CA LYS A 89 -2.56 7.72 5.75
C LYS A 89 -2.60 8.26 7.16
N ASP A 90 -3.66 9.00 7.45
CA ASP A 90 -4.06 9.44 8.78
C ASP A 90 -5.59 9.44 8.90
N ALA A 91 -6.11 9.89 10.05
CA ALA A 91 -7.55 9.98 10.29
C ALA A 91 -8.28 10.98 9.38
N ASN A 92 -7.57 11.99 8.85
CA ASN A 92 -8.16 13.00 7.96
C ASN A 92 -8.24 12.52 6.50
N THR A 93 -7.32 11.66 6.09
CA THR A 93 -7.20 11.18 4.71
C THR A 93 -7.80 9.80 4.49
N SER A 94 -8.07 9.02 5.55
CA SER A 94 -8.61 7.67 5.43
C SER A 94 -9.69 7.36 6.47
N ARG A 95 -10.84 6.86 5.98
CA ARG A 95 -11.94 6.37 6.83
C ARG A 95 -11.58 5.06 7.54
N PHE A 96 -10.56 4.37 7.07
CA PHE A 96 -10.10 3.08 7.59
C PHE A 96 -8.67 3.17 8.14
N PHE A 97 -8.31 4.32 8.73
CA PHE A 97 -6.99 4.52 9.31
C PHE A 97 -6.69 3.47 10.40
N VAL A 98 -7.60 3.33 11.37
CA VAL A 98 -7.61 2.25 12.37
C VAL A 98 -9.03 1.69 12.42
N TYR A 99 -9.25 0.51 11.85
CA TYR A 99 -10.60 -0.03 11.61
C TYR A 99 -10.96 -1.28 12.43
N SER A 100 -10.01 -1.87 13.14
CA SER A 100 -10.24 -3.05 13.98
C SER A 100 -9.93 -2.75 15.45
N ALA A 101 -10.65 -3.39 16.37
CA ALA A 101 -10.35 -3.28 17.80
C ALA A 101 -9.01 -3.96 18.15
N LYS A 102 -8.74 -5.12 17.54
CA LYS A 102 -7.50 -5.89 17.70
C LYS A 102 -6.65 -5.83 16.44
N LEU A 103 -5.33 -5.96 16.61
CA LEU A 103 -4.42 -6.16 15.48
C LEU A 103 -4.73 -7.50 14.81
N SER A 104 -4.72 -7.50 13.48
CA SER A 104 -4.91 -8.72 12.70
C SER A 104 -4.14 -8.66 11.39
N ILE A 105 -3.75 -9.82 10.90
CA ILE A 105 -3.10 -10.02 9.61
C ILE A 105 -3.77 -11.16 8.85
N VAL A 106 -3.87 -11.02 7.53
CA VAL A 106 -4.22 -12.13 6.65
C VAL A 106 -2.98 -12.73 6.03
N LEU A 107 -2.78 -14.03 6.20
CA LEU A 107 -1.65 -14.80 5.67
C LEU A 107 -2.14 -15.84 4.68
N ARG A 108 -1.27 -16.26 3.77
CA ARG A 108 -1.54 -17.35 2.81
C ARG A 108 -0.91 -18.64 3.30
N LEU A 109 -1.64 -19.74 3.22
CA LEU A 109 -1.13 -21.08 3.51
C LEU A 109 -0.32 -21.61 2.30
N GLU A 110 0.92 -21.99 2.53
CA GLU A 110 1.83 -22.60 1.54
C GLU A 110 2.07 -24.09 1.83
N THR A 111 2.79 -24.77 0.93
CA THR A 111 2.95 -26.24 0.86
C THR A 111 3.51 -26.91 2.13
N ASN A 112 4.22 -26.17 3.00
CA ASN A 112 4.82 -26.70 4.24
C ASN A 112 4.00 -26.38 5.50
N ASN A 113 2.69 -26.14 5.37
CA ASN A 113 1.82 -25.60 6.42
C ASN A 113 2.29 -24.23 6.96
N GLU A 114 3.01 -23.49 6.13
CA GLU A 114 3.55 -22.17 6.46
C GLU A 114 2.53 -21.10 6.07
N PHE A 115 2.26 -20.19 6.99
CA PHE A 115 1.44 -19.01 6.76
C PHE A 115 2.33 -17.81 6.49
N VAL A 116 2.27 -17.31 5.26
CA VAL A 116 3.19 -16.30 4.73
C VAL A 116 2.52 -14.97 4.42
N THR A 117 3.30 -13.89 4.55
CA THR A 117 2.93 -12.55 4.07
C THR A 117 2.98 -12.45 2.53
N LEU A 118 2.56 -11.32 1.99
CA LEU A 118 2.61 -11.04 0.54
C LEU A 118 4.04 -11.15 -0.04
N GLU A 119 5.05 -10.72 0.70
CA GLU A 119 6.47 -10.85 0.34
C GLU A 119 7.12 -12.19 0.72
N GLY A 120 6.34 -13.15 1.22
CA GLY A 120 6.81 -14.51 1.50
C GLY A 120 7.49 -14.68 2.86
N ILE A 121 7.24 -13.78 3.82
CA ILE A 121 7.77 -13.95 5.18
C ILE A 121 6.86 -14.91 5.95
N VAL A 122 7.43 -16.00 6.45
CA VAL A 122 6.72 -16.98 7.29
C VAL A 122 6.53 -16.39 8.68
N LEU A 123 5.27 -16.28 9.13
CA LEU A 123 4.95 -15.78 10.47
C LEU A 123 4.34 -16.85 11.38
N PHE A 124 3.91 -17.98 10.82
CA PHE A 124 3.34 -19.09 11.57
C PHE A 124 3.47 -20.39 10.78
N THR A 125 3.80 -21.48 11.46
CA THR A 125 3.83 -22.82 10.88
C THR A 125 2.84 -23.67 11.67
N ALA A 126 1.82 -24.17 11.00
CA ALA A 126 0.80 -25.01 11.61
C ALA A 126 1.21 -26.48 11.61
N ASP A 127 0.77 -27.21 12.64
CA ASP A 127 0.77 -28.67 12.60
C ASP A 127 -0.34 -29.20 11.68
N TYR A 128 -0.30 -30.50 11.41
CA TYR A 128 -1.26 -31.16 10.53
C TYR A 128 -2.69 -31.10 11.10
N ASP A 129 -2.84 -31.25 12.41
CA ASP A 129 -4.14 -31.28 13.07
C ASP A 129 -4.84 -29.92 12.96
N PHE A 130 -4.10 -28.82 13.09
CA PHE A 130 -4.61 -27.46 12.89
C PHE A 130 -5.16 -27.27 11.47
N VAL A 131 -4.41 -27.70 10.45
CA VAL A 131 -4.83 -27.53 9.04
C VAL A 131 -6.09 -28.33 8.75
N GLN A 132 -6.15 -29.58 9.22
CA GLN A 132 -7.33 -30.43 9.07
C GLN A 132 -8.55 -29.87 9.82
N HIS A 133 -8.37 -29.47 11.09
CA HIS A 133 -9.45 -28.97 11.93
C HIS A 133 -10.10 -27.70 11.35
N ASN A 134 -9.30 -26.82 10.73
CA ASN A 134 -9.78 -25.57 10.15
C ASN A 134 -10.15 -25.69 8.65
N GLU A 135 -10.13 -26.91 8.10
CA GLU A 135 -10.44 -27.21 6.69
C GLU A 135 -9.66 -26.30 5.71
N LEU A 136 -8.37 -26.12 5.96
CA LEU A 136 -7.49 -25.27 5.15
C LEU A 136 -6.74 -26.09 4.09
N SER A 137 -6.46 -25.46 2.96
CA SER A 137 -5.69 -26.02 1.85
C SER A 137 -4.68 -25.00 1.31
N GLU A 138 -3.64 -25.46 0.63
CA GLU A 138 -2.64 -24.59 0.00
C GLU A 138 -3.30 -23.50 -0.86
N GLY A 139 -2.82 -22.26 -0.71
CA GLY A 139 -3.38 -21.07 -1.34
C GLY A 139 -4.49 -20.39 -0.54
N ASP A 140 -5.06 -21.03 0.48
CA ASP A 140 -6.06 -20.41 1.33
C ASP A 140 -5.51 -19.21 2.08
N LEU A 141 -6.37 -18.21 2.26
CA LEU A 141 -6.10 -17.06 3.09
C LEU A 141 -6.74 -17.24 4.47
N ALA A 142 -5.97 -17.01 5.53
CA ALA A 142 -6.44 -17.09 6.90
C ALA A 142 -6.14 -15.79 7.66
N ASN A 143 -7.10 -15.35 8.47
CA ASN A 143 -6.93 -14.19 9.34
C ASN A 143 -6.45 -14.66 10.72
N PHE A 144 -5.43 -13.99 11.23
CA PHE A 144 -4.89 -14.18 12.57
C PHE A 144 -4.92 -12.85 13.32
N SER A 145 -5.30 -12.89 14.59
CA SER A 145 -5.03 -11.80 15.53
C SER A 145 -3.68 -11.99 16.19
N PHE A 146 -3.03 -10.92 16.61
CA PHE A 146 -1.76 -10.96 17.34
C PHE A 146 -1.70 -9.84 18.37
N GLU A 147 -0.75 -9.94 19.31
CA GLU A 147 -0.58 -8.97 20.40
C GLU A 147 0.59 -8.03 20.13
N GLN A 148 1.75 -8.58 19.77
CA GLN A 148 2.97 -7.80 19.55
C GLN A 148 3.72 -8.27 18.31
N HIS A 149 4.61 -7.41 17.83
CA HIS A 149 5.55 -7.72 16.76
C HIS A 149 6.96 -7.50 17.28
N GLU A 150 7.88 -8.37 16.88
CA GLU A 150 9.28 -8.36 17.29
C GLU A 150 10.16 -8.54 16.06
N MET A 151 11.39 -8.05 16.14
CA MET A 151 12.44 -8.29 15.14
C MET A 151 13.55 -9.05 15.82
N ASP A 152 13.98 -10.16 15.24
CA ASP A 152 15.12 -10.91 15.76
C ASP A 152 16.46 -10.21 15.47
N GLU A 153 17.55 -10.79 15.95
CA GLU A 153 18.92 -10.28 15.72
C GLU A 153 19.28 -10.15 14.24
N LYS A 154 18.59 -10.88 13.36
CA LYS A 154 18.78 -10.87 11.90
C LYS A 154 17.79 -9.95 11.18
N GLN A 155 17.03 -9.13 11.91
CA GLN A 155 15.97 -8.27 11.36
C GLN A 155 14.85 -9.07 10.66
N SER A 156 14.62 -10.32 11.07
CA SER A 156 13.46 -11.08 10.61
C SER A 156 12.28 -10.83 11.53
N PRO A 157 11.09 -10.55 10.99
CA PRO A 157 9.94 -10.22 11.80
C PRO A 157 9.26 -11.46 12.37
N HIS A 158 8.78 -11.33 13.61
CA HIS A 158 8.01 -12.34 14.31
C HIS A 158 6.79 -11.72 14.97
N LEU A 159 5.74 -12.54 15.18
CA LEU A 159 4.53 -12.14 15.89
C LEU A 159 4.35 -12.99 17.13
N SER A 160 3.96 -12.36 18.25
CA SER A 160 3.61 -13.04 19.49
C SER A 160 2.11 -12.92 19.78
N GLY A 161 1.59 -13.91 20.51
CA GLY A 161 0.15 -14.02 20.79
C GLY A 161 -0.71 -14.27 19.55
N LEU A 162 -0.15 -14.93 18.53
CA LEU A 162 -0.87 -15.23 17.30
C LEU A 162 -2.00 -16.22 17.55
N ALA A 163 -3.22 -15.86 17.14
CA ALA A 163 -4.40 -16.70 17.27
C ALA A 163 -5.20 -16.71 15.96
N PHE A 164 -5.57 -17.90 15.50
CA PHE A 164 -6.43 -18.05 14.33
C PHE A 164 -7.80 -17.44 14.59
N VAL A 165 -8.27 -16.62 13.65
CA VAL A 165 -9.59 -15.99 13.71
C VAL A 165 -10.56 -16.70 12.78
N LYS A 166 -10.18 -16.85 11.50
CA LYS A 166 -11.02 -17.50 10.49
C LYS A 166 -10.27 -17.72 9.17
N ARG A 167 -10.78 -18.67 8.37
CA ARG A 167 -10.56 -18.70 6.92
C ARG A 167 -11.21 -17.49 6.25
N CYS A 168 -10.52 -16.89 5.28
CA CYS A 168 -11.00 -15.74 4.53
C CYS A 168 -11.93 -16.14 3.38
N SER A 169 -12.77 -15.20 2.94
CA SER A 169 -13.61 -15.37 1.75
C SER A 169 -12.76 -15.52 0.49
N PRO A 170 -13.17 -16.36 -0.49
CA PRO A 170 -12.52 -16.46 -1.80
C PRO A 170 -12.47 -15.13 -2.58
N GLN A 171 -13.31 -14.14 -2.23
CA GLN A 171 -13.25 -12.80 -2.83
C GLN A 171 -11.97 -12.05 -2.47
N ARG A 172 -11.29 -12.44 -1.39
CA ARG A 172 -10.01 -11.87 -1.02
C ARG A 172 -8.91 -12.56 -1.83
N ALA A 173 -8.21 -11.79 -2.65
CA ALA A 173 -7.22 -12.33 -3.57
C ALA A 173 -5.80 -12.45 -2.99
N LEU A 174 -5.43 -11.61 -2.01
CA LEU A 174 -4.05 -11.48 -1.56
C LEU A 174 -3.92 -11.53 -0.01
N PRO A 175 -2.82 -12.13 0.50
CA PRO A 175 -2.40 -11.93 1.88
C PRO A 175 -1.96 -10.47 2.10
N ASP A 176 -1.81 -10.11 3.36
CA ASP A 176 -1.28 -8.82 3.77
C ASP A 176 0.26 -8.80 3.69
N SER A 177 0.83 -7.62 3.49
CA SER A 177 2.28 -7.40 3.61
C SER A 177 2.69 -7.13 5.06
N TRP A 178 3.97 -7.35 5.38
CA TRP A 178 4.57 -6.95 6.66
C TRP A 178 4.43 -5.44 6.91
N THR A 179 4.59 -4.63 5.86
CA THR A 179 4.41 -3.17 5.95
C THR A 179 3.00 -2.77 6.38
N LYS A 180 1.97 -3.61 6.15
CA LYS A 180 0.63 -3.36 6.68
C LYS A 180 0.58 -3.52 8.21
N ILE A 181 1.29 -4.50 8.77
CA ILE A 181 1.41 -4.66 10.24
C ILE A 181 2.06 -3.41 10.83
N LEU A 182 3.22 -3.03 10.31
CA LEU A 182 3.95 -1.85 10.78
C LEU A 182 3.07 -0.59 10.69
N PHE A 183 2.32 -0.43 9.59
CA PHE A 183 1.37 0.66 9.44
C PHE A 183 0.28 0.63 10.52
N GLN A 184 -0.42 -0.50 10.71
CA GLN A 184 -1.51 -0.60 11.68
C GLN A 184 -1.03 -0.46 13.14
N TYR A 185 0.17 -0.93 13.44
CA TYR A 185 0.79 -0.73 14.74
C TYR A 185 1.11 0.76 14.95
N ASN A 186 1.85 1.37 14.02
CA ASN A 186 2.22 2.79 14.11
C ASN A 186 0.98 3.69 14.18
N ALA A 187 -0.05 3.42 13.38
CA ALA A 187 -1.30 4.19 13.38
C ALA A 187 -2.00 4.20 14.75
N ARG A 188 -1.86 3.12 15.55
CA ARG A 188 -2.42 3.03 16.92
C ARG A 188 -1.56 3.74 17.96
N SER A 189 -0.25 3.85 17.70
CA SER A 189 0.71 4.52 18.57
C SER A 189 0.91 6.01 18.23
N GLY A 190 -0.03 6.63 17.49
CA GLY A 190 -0.01 8.05 17.14
C GLY A 190 0.34 8.34 15.67
N GLY A 191 0.80 7.33 14.91
CA GLY A 191 1.14 7.45 13.50
C GLY A 191 2.31 8.38 13.22
N ILE A 192 2.49 8.72 11.95
CA ILE A 192 3.40 9.80 11.52
C ILE A 192 2.51 10.98 11.11
N PRO A 193 2.50 12.08 11.88
CA PRO A 193 1.74 13.28 11.53
C PRO A 193 2.21 13.87 10.20
N ILE A 194 1.33 14.59 9.51
CA ILE A 194 1.66 15.23 8.23
C ILE A 194 2.75 16.29 8.41
N GLU A 195 2.81 16.93 9.57
CA GLU A 195 3.79 17.94 9.96
C GLU A 195 5.21 17.38 9.91
N HIS A 196 5.42 16.15 10.38
CA HIS A 196 6.73 15.50 10.32
C HIS A 196 7.19 15.27 8.87
N ILE A 197 6.26 14.94 7.98
CA ILE A 197 6.56 14.79 6.55
C ILE A 197 6.99 16.13 5.96
N LEU A 198 6.28 17.21 6.30
CA LEU A 198 6.58 18.56 5.82
C LEU A 198 7.95 19.06 6.34
N GLU A 199 8.27 18.77 7.61
CA GLU A 199 9.56 19.11 8.21
C GLU A 199 10.73 18.42 7.49
N GLU A 200 10.59 17.15 7.14
CA GLU A 200 11.63 16.42 6.39
C GLU A 200 11.84 16.99 4.99
N PHE A 201 10.77 17.39 4.28
CA PHE A 201 10.92 18.09 3.00
C PHE A 201 11.66 19.42 3.14
N LEU A 202 11.41 20.19 4.20
CA LEU A 202 12.12 21.44 4.48
C LEU A 202 13.61 21.18 4.81
N ARG A 203 13.91 20.13 5.58
CA ARG A 203 15.29 19.72 5.87
C ARG A 203 16.05 19.34 4.62
N LEU A 204 15.45 18.51 3.75
CA LEU A 204 16.07 18.10 2.49
C LEU A 204 16.34 19.30 1.58
N ALA A 205 15.39 20.23 1.45
CA ALA A 205 15.58 21.46 0.70
C ALA A 205 16.73 22.32 1.26
N PHE A 206 16.84 22.42 2.59
CA PHE A 206 17.93 23.15 3.23
C PHE A 206 19.29 22.47 3.03
N CYS A 207 19.35 21.14 3.13
CA CYS A 207 20.56 20.37 2.85
C CYS A 207 21.02 20.53 1.39
N GLN A 208 20.09 20.54 0.42
CA GLN A 208 20.40 20.80 -0.98
C GLN A 208 21.01 22.19 -1.18
N LEU A 209 20.39 23.22 -0.60
CA LEU A 209 20.89 24.60 -0.64
C LEU A 209 22.30 24.75 -0.03
N LEU A 210 22.60 24.03 1.06
CA LEU A 210 23.94 24.02 1.66
C LEU A 210 24.96 23.21 0.86
N SER A 211 24.52 22.20 0.10
CA SER A 211 25.38 21.35 -0.71
C SER A 211 25.78 21.95 -2.06
N GLY A 212 25.20 23.11 -2.44
CA GLY A 212 25.54 23.82 -3.68
C GLY A 212 25.15 23.08 -4.97
N GLN A 213 24.19 22.14 -4.89
CA GLN A 213 23.48 21.58 -6.05
C GLN A 213 22.16 22.31 -6.29
#